data_AF-A0A8J2KF40-F1
#
_entry.id   AF-A0A8J2KF40-F1
#
_cell.length_a   1.000
_cell.length_b   1.000
_cell.length_c   1.000
_cell.angle_alpha   90.00
_cell.angle_beta   90.00
_cell.angle_gamma   90.00
#
_symmetry.space_group_name_H-M   'P 1'
#
loop_
_entity.id
_entity.type
_entity.pdbx_description
1 polymer ?
#
loop_
_entity_poly.entity_id
_entity_poly.type
_entity_poly.pdbx_seq_one_letter_code
_entity_poly.pdbx_strand_id
1 'polypeptide(L)'
;MGCDGLNFCSAFNNRPSELFRRCNPAADLAAREQFEQWKSLGYIPFMEGIKLPLKDLAQCATEKWKAVACALQLRPCHPKNHASMICLSDCNSLLHECVNVDEIIMTGELTIKSICEILSPPVGKPCLSLSDYVEQPTPQRMIEYEPFESQITRPCKSHPCNSSETCGVNRRCVGGNCDSYTCSQGCTLGEVSRMIVPSNTWVRVPLEKPGCQRLCRCGEDGRMENCVPTPCEPPSKCWFGRNHVDHGMHFWIDCNLCACRAGELICSKRQCRPAEDSGGYLFSASKSGTEVALPCNCLPMRAPVCGSNGRTYPSACLAKCAGLMDIDIFPGECTSRDPCDGVS
;
A
#
# COMPACT_ATOMS: atom_id res chain seq x y z
N MET A 1 -13.51 3.24 -11.15
CA MET A 1 -12.56 3.70 -10.12
C MET A 1 -12.54 2.74 -8.94
N GLY A 2 -12.45 1.43 -9.22
CA GLY A 2 -12.40 0.39 -8.21
C GLY A 2 -11.11 -0.38 -8.36
N CYS A 3 -10.53 -0.80 -7.26
CA CYS A 3 -9.51 -1.83 -7.23
C CYS A 3 -10.05 -3.08 -7.95
N ASP A 4 -9.32 -3.59 -8.93
CA ASP A 4 -9.84 -4.61 -9.84
C ASP A 4 -8.69 -5.26 -10.63
N GLY A 5 -8.91 -6.48 -11.13
CA GLY A 5 -7.93 -7.26 -11.87
C GLY A 5 -6.91 -7.96 -10.97
N LEU A 6 -7.18 -8.01 -9.65
CA LEU A 6 -6.42 -8.81 -8.71
C LEU A 6 -6.93 -10.25 -8.77
N ASN A 7 -6.02 -11.20 -8.92
CA ASN A 7 -6.36 -12.62 -8.95
C ASN A 7 -6.20 -13.21 -7.55
N PHE A 8 -5.01 -13.05 -6.95
CA PHE A 8 -4.72 -13.57 -5.62
C PHE A 8 -5.53 -12.84 -4.55
N CYS A 9 -5.54 -11.50 -4.59
CA CYS A 9 -6.29 -10.63 -3.69
C CYS A 9 -7.70 -10.30 -4.20
N SER A 10 -8.37 -11.26 -4.82
CA SER A 10 -9.68 -11.04 -5.49
C SER A 10 -10.78 -10.49 -4.57
N ALA A 11 -10.74 -10.76 -3.26
CA ALA A 11 -11.67 -10.18 -2.27
C ALA A 11 -11.57 -8.65 -2.14
N PHE A 12 -10.49 -8.05 -2.65
CA PHE A 12 -10.27 -6.60 -2.69
C PHE A 12 -10.81 -5.95 -3.97
N ASN A 13 -11.22 -6.75 -4.97
CA ASN A 13 -11.77 -6.24 -6.21
C ASN A 13 -13.13 -5.53 -5.98
N ASN A 14 -13.49 -4.65 -6.91
CA ASN A 14 -14.74 -3.88 -6.95
C ASN A 14 -14.92 -2.89 -5.79
N ARG A 15 -13.87 -2.64 -5.00
CA ARG A 15 -13.85 -1.60 -3.95
C ARG A 15 -13.22 -0.32 -4.49
N PRO A 16 -13.66 0.90 -4.10
CA PRO A 16 -13.11 2.15 -4.65
C PRO A 16 -11.58 2.22 -4.55
N SER A 17 -10.89 2.56 -5.65
CA SER A 17 -9.42 2.64 -5.71
C SER A 17 -8.84 3.72 -4.79
N GLU A 18 -9.63 4.75 -4.47
CA GLU A 18 -9.29 5.80 -3.50
C GLU A 18 -9.07 5.25 -2.08
N LEU A 19 -9.61 4.06 -1.80
CA LEU A 19 -9.40 3.36 -0.53
C LEU A 19 -8.08 2.57 -0.51
N PHE A 20 -7.30 2.56 -1.58
CA PHE A 20 -6.08 1.77 -1.66
C PHE A 20 -4.92 2.64 -2.13
N ARG A 21 -3.78 2.51 -1.46
CA ARG A 21 -2.56 3.20 -1.92
C ARG A 21 -1.87 2.45 -3.04
N ARG A 22 -2.13 1.15 -3.16
CA ARG A 22 -1.66 0.29 -4.25
C ARG A 22 -2.80 -0.62 -4.64
N CYS A 23 -3.27 -0.52 -5.87
CA CYS A 23 -4.12 -1.55 -6.44
C CYS A 23 -3.69 -1.78 -7.88
N ASN A 24 -2.74 -2.70 -8.05
CA ASN A 24 -2.17 -3.05 -9.35
C ASN A 24 -1.68 -4.51 -9.34
N PRO A 25 -1.42 -5.12 -10.52
CA PRO A 25 -0.98 -6.50 -10.62
C PRO A 25 0.35 -6.78 -9.89
N ALA A 26 1.26 -5.80 -9.82
CA ALA A 26 2.52 -5.96 -9.10
C ALA A 26 2.31 -6.14 -7.59
N ALA A 27 1.37 -5.41 -7.00
CA ALA A 27 0.99 -5.57 -5.59
C ALA A 27 0.26 -6.90 -5.34
N ASP A 28 -0.55 -7.37 -6.29
CA ASP A 28 -1.20 -8.68 -6.22
C ASP A 28 -0.18 -9.82 -6.23
N LEU A 29 0.79 -9.75 -7.15
CA LEU A 29 1.87 -10.74 -7.25
C LEU A 29 2.73 -10.74 -5.99
N ALA A 30 3.12 -9.57 -5.49
CA ALA A 30 3.89 -9.45 -4.26
C ALA A 30 3.15 -10.03 -3.05
N ALA A 31 1.81 -9.90 -2.99
CA ALA A 31 1.00 -10.48 -1.92
C ALA A 31 1.02 -12.02 -2.01
N ARG A 32 0.90 -12.57 -3.22
CA ARG A 32 0.97 -14.01 -3.46
C ARG A 32 2.32 -14.58 -3.05
N GLU A 33 3.41 -13.98 -3.52
CA GLU A 33 4.77 -14.43 -3.20
C GLU A 33 5.04 -14.39 -1.70
N GLN A 34 4.61 -13.34 -1.02
CA GLN A 34 4.74 -13.21 0.44
C GLN A 34 3.95 -14.30 1.18
N PHE A 35 2.73 -14.61 0.74
CA PHE A 35 1.92 -15.66 1.33
C PHE A 35 2.52 -17.06 1.13
N GLU A 36 2.98 -17.38 -0.08
CA GLU A 36 3.63 -18.67 -0.37
C GLU A 36 4.95 -18.81 0.41
N GLN A 37 5.69 -17.71 0.60
CA GLN A 37 6.89 -17.72 1.43
C GLN A 37 6.56 -18.11 2.87
N TRP A 38 5.54 -17.51 3.49
CA TRP A 38 5.11 -17.88 4.85
C TRP A 38 4.70 -19.34 4.96
N LYS A 39 3.97 -19.84 3.95
CA LYS A 39 3.57 -21.25 3.87
C LYS A 39 4.78 -22.19 3.76
N SER A 40 5.78 -21.84 2.97
CA SER A 40 6.99 -22.64 2.81
C SER A 40 7.87 -22.67 4.06
N LEU A 41 7.93 -21.55 4.80
CA LEU A 41 8.75 -21.42 6.00
C LEU A 41 8.09 -22.04 7.25
N GLY A 42 6.76 -22.11 7.28
CA GLY A 42 6.00 -22.52 8.47
C GLY A 42 5.96 -21.47 9.58
N TYR A 43 6.50 -20.28 9.34
CA TYR A 43 6.46 -19.15 10.27
C TYR A 43 6.44 -17.83 9.50
N ILE A 44 5.98 -16.77 10.16
CA ILE A 44 6.04 -15.40 9.65
C ILE A 44 7.21 -14.67 10.31
N PRO A 45 8.21 -14.21 9.54
CA PRO A 45 9.23 -13.30 10.05
C PRO A 45 8.57 -11.99 10.49
N PHE A 46 8.81 -11.58 11.74
CA PHE A 46 8.18 -10.41 12.33
C PHE A 46 9.20 -9.58 13.10
N MET A 47 9.65 -8.45 12.54
CA MET A 47 10.73 -7.64 13.14
C MET A 47 12.03 -8.46 13.39
N GLU A 48 13.04 -7.81 13.96
CA GLU A 48 14.35 -8.40 14.23
C GLU A 48 14.25 -9.67 15.10
N GLY A 49 14.46 -10.82 14.47
CA GLY A 49 14.65 -12.11 15.14
C GLY A 49 13.38 -12.88 15.50
N ILE A 50 12.21 -12.23 15.56
CA ILE A 50 10.98 -12.90 16.01
C ILE A 50 10.36 -13.69 14.86
N LYS A 51 10.09 -14.96 15.12
CA LYS A 51 9.39 -15.85 14.21
C LYS A 51 8.03 -16.17 14.82
N LEU A 52 6.95 -15.92 14.08
CA LEU A 52 5.60 -16.29 14.49
C LEU A 52 5.28 -17.67 13.88
N PRO A 53 5.40 -18.78 14.63
CA PRO A 53 5.16 -20.11 14.12
C PRO A 53 3.69 -20.29 13.74
N LEU A 54 3.45 -20.71 12.52
CA LEU A 54 2.10 -20.94 12.01
C LEU A 54 1.67 -22.38 12.34
N LYS A 55 0.45 -22.54 12.81
CA LYS A 55 -0.23 -23.84 12.81
C LYS A 55 -0.42 -24.31 11.37
N ASP A 56 -0.66 -25.61 11.19
CA ASP A 56 -0.92 -26.18 9.86
C ASP A 56 -1.99 -25.37 9.12
N LEU A 57 -1.60 -24.83 7.96
CA LEU A 57 -2.43 -23.94 7.14
C LEU A 57 -3.67 -24.65 6.59
N ALA A 58 -3.69 -25.98 6.53
CA ALA A 58 -4.90 -26.74 6.20
C ALA A 58 -6.02 -26.60 7.25
N GLN A 59 -5.67 -26.24 8.50
CA GLN A 59 -6.60 -26.11 9.63
C GLN A 59 -6.78 -24.66 10.11
N CYS A 60 -5.84 -23.78 9.79
CA CYS A 60 -5.87 -22.37 10.15
C CYS A 60 -6.55 -21.54 9.05
N ALA A 61 -7.23 -20.45 9.43
CA ALA A 61 -7.88 -19.44 8.58
C ALA A 61 -6.99 -18.89 7.45
N THR A 62 -6.79 -19.70 6.42
CA THR A 62 -5.98 -19.44 5.23
C THR A 62 -6.42 -18.14 4.56
N GLU A 63 -7.73 -17.92 4.47
CA GLU A 63 -8.29 -16.70 3.88
C GLU A 63 -7.99 -15.45 4.72
N LYS A 64 -7.88 -15.54 6.05
CA LYS A 64 -7.48 -14.39 6.88
C LYS A 64 -6.02 -14.03 6.68
N TRP A 65 -5.10 -14.99 6.62
CA TRP A 65 -3.68 -14.70 6.33
C TRP A 65 -3.44 -14.22 4.92
N LYS A 66 -4.19 -14.76 3.96
CA LYS A 66 -4.24 -14.22 2.60
C LYS A 66 -4.73 -12.77 2.60
N ALA A 67 -5.80 -12.47 3.33
CA ALA A 67 -6.29 -11.08 3.48
C ALA A 67 -5.24 -10.16 4.12
N VAL A 68 -4.46 -10.64 5.11
CA VAL A 68 -3.35 -9.89 5.69
C VAL A 68 -2.23 -9.64 4.68
N ALA A 69 -1.79 -10.67 3.93
CA ALA A 69 -0.78 -10.52 2.88
C ALA A 69 -1.23 -9.47 1.85
N CYS A 70 -2.48 -9.55 1.42
CA CYS A 70 -3.10 -8.58 0.51
C CYS A 70 -3.16 -7.17 1.12
N ALA A 71 -3.62 -7.00 2.35
CA ALA A 71 -3.69 -5.71 3.01
C ALA A 71 -2.29 -5.05 3.16
N LEU A 72 -1.25 -5.84 3.44
CA LEU A 72 0.12 -5.34 3.55
C LEU A 72 0.69 -4.80 2.23
N GLN A 73 0.26 -5.37 1.10
CA GLN A 73 0.71 -4.97 -0.23
C GLN A 73 -0.19 -3.91 -0.88
N LEU A 74 -1.51 -4.05 -0.76
CA LEU A 74 -2.50 -3.14 -1.33
C LEU A 74 -2.71 -1.87 -0.49
N ARG A 75 -2.43 -1.95 0.81
CA ARG A 75 -2.55 -0.84 1.77
C ARG A 75 -3.93 -0.16 1.69
N PRO A 76 -5.01 -0.90 2.02
CA PRO A 76 -6.32 -0.31 2.23
C PRO A 76 -6.28 0.80 3.28
N CYS A 77 -7.15 1.78 3.12
CA CYS A 77 -7.44 2.79 4.10
C CYS A 77 -8.94 2.86 4.33
N HIS A 78 -9.32 3.16 5.57
CA HIS A 78 -10.72 3.30 5.92
C HIS A 78 -11.31 4.59 5.28
N PRO A 79 -12.52 4.55 4.69
CA PRO A 79 -13.08 5.64 3.87
C PRO A 79 -13.20 6.99 4.59
N LYS A 80 -13.51 6.96 5.89
CA LYS A 80 -13.82 8.19 6.65
C LYS A 80 -12.63 8.81 7.39
N ASN A 81 -11.61 8.02 7.70
CA ASN A 81 -10.57 8.42 8.65
C ASN A 81 -9.16 7.95 8.24
N HIS A 82 -9.05 7.33 7.07
CA HIS A 82 -7.79 6.87 6.48
C HIS A 82 -6.98 5.91 7.35
N ALA A 83 -7.60 5.27 8.35
CA ALA A 83 -6.93 4.27 9.17
C ALA A 83 -6.44 3.11 8.28
N SER A 84 -5.19 2.69 8.49
CA SER A 84 -4.50 1.64 7.73
C SER A 84 -4.07 0.45 8.59
N MET A 85 -4.23 0.54 9.90
CA MET A 85 -3.92 -0.52 10.86
C MET A 85 -5.14 -1.41 11.11
N ILE A 86 -4.91 -2.71 11.33
CA ILE A 86 -5.99 -3.67 11.56
C ILE A 86 -6.58 -3.51 12.97
N CYS A 87 -7.85 -3.85 13.15
CA CYS A 87 -8.50 -3.78 14.44
C CYS A 87 -7.86 -4.74 15.46
N LEU A 88 -7.81 -4.30 16.74
CA LEU A 88 -7.21 -5.07 17.83
C LEU A 88 -7.94 -6.42 18.04
N SER A 89 -9.26 -6.45 17.86
CA SER A 89 -10.07 -7.68 17.88
C SER A 89 -9.61 -8.69 16.84
N ASP A 90 -9.37 -8.21 15.62
CA ASP A 90 -9.05 -9.04 14.47
C ASP A 90 -7.63 -9.58 14.57
N CYS A 91 -6.69 -8.75 15.05
CA CYS A 91 -5.34 -9.20 15.36
C CYS A 91 -5.35 -10.32 16.39
N ASN A 92 -6.06 -10.14 17.51
CA ASN A 92 -6.13 -11.15 18.57
C ASN A 92 -6.77 -12.45 18.04
N SER A 93 -7.90 -12.35 17.33
CA SER A 93 -8.56 -13.51 16.74
C SER A 93 -7.61 -14.27 15.79
N LEU A 94 -6.90 -13.55 14.91
CA LEU A 94 -6.00 -14.15 13.94
C LEU A 94 -4.84 -14.90 14.62
N LEU A 95 -4.17 -14.26 15.59
CA LEU A 95 -3.01 -14.86 16.24
C LEU A 95 -3.41 -16.06 17.11
N HIS A 96 -4.51 -16.00 17.86
CA HIS A 96 -4.97 -17.14 18.66
C HIS A 96 -5.37 -18.35 17.81
N GLU A 97 -6.04 -18.10 16.69
CA GLU A 97 -6.52 -19.15 15.80
C GLU A 97 -5.36 -19.86 15.10
N CYS A 98 -4.38 -19.09 14.59
CA CYS A 98 -3.41 -19.60 13.62
C CYS A 98 -1.95 -19.66 14.06
N VAL A 99 -1.57 -19.04 15.18
CA VAL A 99 -0.17 -19.04 15.64
C VAL A 99 0.00 -20.04 16.77
N ASN A 100 1.08 -20.81 16.75
CA ASN A 100 1.41 -21.73 17.83
C ASN A 100 1.96 -20.94 19.03
N VAL A 101 1.07 -20.58 19.95
CA VAL A 101 1.41 -19.72 21.10
C VAL A 101 2.38 -20.41 22.06
N ASP A 102 2.33 -21.74 22.16
CA ASP A 102 3.19 -22.50 23.07
C ASP A 102 4.66 -22.40 22.66
N GLU A 103 4.94 -22.38 21.35
CA GLU A 103 6.29 -22.15 20.81
C GLU A 103 6.78 -20.72 21.03
N ILE A 104 5.89 -19.72 21.00
CA ILE A 104 6.24 -18.31 21.30
C ILE A 104 6.55 -18.13 22.79
N ILE A 105 5.77 -18.75 23.67
CA ILE A 105 5.97 -18.64 25.13
C ILE A 105 7.28 -19.31 25.54
N MET A 106 7.65 -20.42 24.88
CA MET A 106 8.90 -21.14 25.16
C MET A 106 10.16 -20.34 24.85
N THR A 107 10.13 -19.38 23.90
CA THR A 107 11.28 -18.49 23.66
C THR A 107 11.35 -17.33 24.66
N GLY A 108 10.28 -17.05 25.41
CA GLY A 108 10.22 -15.94 26.37
C GLY A 108 10.23 -14.55 25.72
N GLU A 109 10.10 -14.45 24.40
CA GLU A 109 10.35 -13.23 23.65
C GLU A 109 9.14 -12.29 23.56
N LEU A 110 7.91 -12.80 23.42
CA LEU A 110 6.70 -11.95 23.23
C LEU A 110 5.38 -12.61 23.63
N THR A 111 4.35 -11.80 23.85
CA THR A 111 2.94 -12.23 23.98
C THR A 111 2.11 -11.81 22.76
N ILE A 112 1.00 -12.52 22.49
CA ILE A 112 0.00 -12.10 21.48
C ILE A 112 -0.40 -10.64 21.68
N LYS A 113 -0.62 -10.24 22.93
CA LYS A 113 -1.00 -8.88 23.29
C LYS A 113 0.04 -7.86 22.83
N SER A 114 1.33 -8.08 23.10
CA SER A 114 2.39 -7.18 22.65
C SER A 114 2.52 -7.10 21.13
N ILE A 115 2.27 -8.20 20.41
CA ILE A 115 2.26 -8.20 18.93
C ILE A 115 1.10 -7.35 18.41
N CYS A 116 -0.10 -7.54 18.96
CA CYS A 116 -1.27 -6.78 18.54
C CYS A 116 -1.22 -5.31 18.95
N GLU A 117 -0.53 -4.96 20.04
CA GLU A 117 -0.23 -3.56 20.38
C GLU A 117 0.64 -2.86 19.31
N ILE A 118 1.40 -3.61 18.50
CA ILE A 118 2.20 -3.08 17.39
C ILE A 118 1.40 -2.99 16.09
N LEU A 119 0.52 -3.96 15.83
CA LEU A 119 -0.22 -4.09 14.57
C LEU A 119 -1.55 -3.34 14.55
N SER A 120 -2.07 -2.94 15.72
CA SER A 120 -3.38 -2.33 15.87
C SER A 120 -3.29 -0.97 16.56
N PRO A 121 -4.23 -0.05 16.26
CA PRO A 121 -4.24 1.25 16.90
C PRO A 121 -4.73 1.15 18.35
N PRO A 122 -4.48 2.18 19.19
CA PRO A 122 -4.99 2.23 20.56
C PRO A 122 -6.51 2.13 20.63
N VAL A 123 -7.02 1.70 21.78
CA VAL A 123 -8.46 1.60 22.03
C VAL A 123 -9.16 2.95 21.75
N GLY A 124 -10.29 2.88 21.03
CA GLY A 124 -11.08 4.07 20.66
C GLY A 124 -10.57 4.82 19.42
N LYS A 125 -9.49 4.36 18.79
CA LYS A 125 -9.05 4.88 17.48
C LYS A 125 -9.62 4.03 16.34
N PRO A 126 -9.87 4.64 15.17
CA PRO A 126 -10.38 3.92 14.02
C PRO A 126 -9.37 2.89 13.51
N CYS A 127 -9.89 1.78 12.99
CA CYS A 127 -9.11 0.65 12.51
C CYS A 127 -9.77 0.02 11.27
N LEU A 128 -9.01 -0.84 10.60
CA LEU A 128 -9.44 -1.63 9.46
C LEU A 128 -9.91 -3.02 9.93
N SER A 129 -11.15 -3.39 9.61
CA SER A 129 -11.66 -4.74 9.85
C SER A 129 -11.14 -5.68 8.76
N LEU A 130 -10.48 -6.78 9.15
CA LEU A 130 -10.02 -7.81 8.21
C LEU A 130 -11.19 -8.60 7.62
N SER A 131 -12.28 -8.76 8.36
CA SER A 131 -13.46 -9.52 7.90
C SER A 131 -14.10 -8.93 6.63
N ASP A 132 -13.91 -7.63 6.38
CA ASP A 132 -14.33 -6.97 5.15
C ASP A 132 -13.58 -7.51 3.92
N TYR A 133 -12.42 -8.13 4.10
CA TYR A 133 -11.51 -8.53 3.02
C TYR A 133 -11.22 -10.03 2.96
N VAL A 134 -11.91 -10.83 3.78
CA VAL A 134 -11.78 -12.30 3.81
C VAL A 134 -12.72 -12.94 2.79
N GLU A 135 -13.94 -12.43 2.68
CA GLU A 135 -14.96 -12.95 1.77
C GLU A 135 -15.14 -12.02 0.57
N GLN A 136 -15.54 -12.58 -0.58
CA GLN A 136 -15.93 -11.74 -1.71
C GLN A 136 -17.12 -10.86 -1.31
N PRO A 137 -17.16 -9.59 -1.77
CA PRO A 137 -18.30 -8.73 -1.51
C PRO A 137 -19.57 -9.40 -2.04
N THR A 138 -20.46 -9.83 -1.14
CA THR A 138 -21.78 -10.34 -1.52
C THR A 138 -22.67 -9.17 -1.95
N PRO A 139 -23.62 -9.39 -2.88
CA PRO A 139 -24.56 -8.35 -3.31
C PRO A 139 -25.28 -7.69 -2.13
N GLN A 140 -25.54 -8.43 -1.05
CA GLN A 140 -26.19 -7.92 0.17
C GLN A 140 -25.30 -6.99 1.01
N ARG A 141 -23.99 -7.26 1.14
CA ARG A 141 -23.05 -6.34 1.83
C ARG A 141 -22.74 -5.08 1.02
N MET A 142 -23.08 -5.07 -0.26
CA MET A 142 -23.06 -3.86 -1.09
C MET A 142 -24.29 -2.96 -0.84
N ILE A 143 -25.36 -3.44 -0.20
CA ILE A 143 -26.61 -2.67 0.02
C ILE A 143 -26.50 -1.66 1.16
N GLU A 144 -25.59 -1.85 2.12
CA GLU A 144 -25.27 -0.82 3.13
C GLU A 144 -24.61 0.43 2.50
N TYR A 145 -24.12 0.30 1.27
CA TYR A 145 -23.69 1.38 0.39
C TYR A 145 -24.55 1.40 -0.87
N GLU A 146 -25.79 1.88 -0.80
CA GLU A 146 -26.75 2.18 -1.89
C GLU A 146 -26.64 1.35 -3.21
N PRO A 147 -27.74 0.73 -3.66
CA PRO A 147 -27.72 -0.34 -4.65
C PRO A 147 -27.12 0.11 -5.98
N PHE A 148 -25.99 -0.48 -6.38
CA PHE A 148 -25.50 -0.37 -7.75
C PHE A 148 -25.62 -1.72 -8.43
N GLU A 149 -26.84 -2.01 -8.90
CA GLU A 149 -27.08 -3.09 -9.84
C GLU A 149 -26.45 -2.76 -11.20
N SER A 150 -25.63 -3.71 -11.66
CA SER A 150 -25.36 -4.02 -13.06
C SER A 150 -24.88 -2.89 -13.98
N GLN A 151 -23.58 -2.65 -13.92
CA GLN A 151 -22.62 -2.81 -15.03
C GLN A 151 -21.32 -2.23 -14.50
N ILE A 152 -20.26 -3.03 -14.42
CA ILE A 152 -18.92 -2.51 -14.16
C ILE A 152 -18.49 -1.75 -15.42
N THR A 153 -19.03 -0.55 -15.63
CA THR A 153 -18.51 0.39 -16.61
C THR A 153 -17.17 0.86 -16.05
N ARG A 154 -16.07 0.48 -16.73
CA ARG A 154 -14.68 0.83 -16.39
C ARG A 154 -14.11 1.96 -17.27
N PRO A 155 -14.86 3.00 -17.63
CA PRO A 155 -14.42 3.94 -18.66
C PRO A 155 -13.14 4.68 -18.28
N CYS A 156 -12.94 4.95 -16.99
CA CYS A 156 -11.77 5.70 -16.52
C CYS A 156 -10.47 4.88 -16.36
N LYS A 157 -10.48 3.56 -16.62
CA LYS A 157 -9.33 2.67 -16.35
C LYS A 157 -8.13 2.96 -17.26
N SER A 158 -8.36 3.47 -18.47
CA SER A 158 -7.32 3.83 -19.44
C SER A 158 -6.81 5.26 -19.34
N HIS A 159 -7.20 6.01 -18.29
CA HIS A 159 -7.01 7.47 -18.24
C HIS A 159 -7.49 8.14 -19.54
N PRO A 160 -8.78 8.00 -19.90
CA PRO A 160 -9.31 8.50 -21.17
C PRO A 160 -9.32 10.03 -21.26
N CYS A 161 -9.13 10.72 -20.14
CA CYS A 161 -9.14 12.18 -20.05
C CYS A 161 -7.72 12.73 -20.13
N ASN A 162 -7.62 14.01 -20.50
CA ASN A 162 -6.34 14.69 -20.65
C ASN A 162 -5.60 14.84 -19.30
N SER A 163 -4.31 15.18 -19.38
CA SER A 163 -3.44 15.37 -18.20
C SER A 163 -3.87 16.48 -17.22
N SER A 164 -4.86 17.31 -17.57
CA SER A 164 -5.45 18.36 -16.74
C SER A 164 -6.89 18.05 -16.30
N GLU A 165 -7.40 16.86 -16.63
CA GLU A 165 -8.80 16.50 -16.44
C GLU A 165 -8.95 15.30 -15.48
N THR A 166 -10.05 15.32 -14.74
CA THR A 166 -10.48 14.18 -13.92
C THR A 166 -11.53 13.37 -14.65
N CYS A 167 -11.40 12.04 -14.61
CA CYS A 167 -12.40 11.13 -15.17
C CYS A 167 -13.45 10.76 -14.11
N GLY A 168 -14.67 11.25 -14.29
CA GLY A 168 -15.84 10.87 -13.50
C GLY A 168 -16.62 9.74 -14.18
N VAL A 169 -17.14 8.78 -13.40
CA VAL A 169 -18.08 7.79 -13.94
C VAL A 169 -19.46 8.42 -14.05
N ASN A 170 -20.07 8.36 -15.23
CA ASN A 170 -21.43 8.82 -15.44
C ASN A 170 -22.42 7.77 -14.93
N ARG A 171 -22.71 7.81 -13.63
CA ARG A 171 -23.64 6.87 -12.97
C ARG A 171 -25.09 6.99 -13.44
N ARG A 172 -25.43 8.07 -14.16
CA ARG A 172 -26.76 8.24 -14.79
C ARG A 172 -26.90 7.45 -16.09
N CYS A 173 -25.78 6.94 -16.61
CA CYS A 173 -25.74 6.13 -17.82
C CYS A 173 -25.78 4.64 -17.45
N VAL A 174 -26.98 4.08 -17.31
CA VAL A 174 -27.21 2.65 -17.08
C VAL A 174 -27.90 2.07 -18.32
N GLY A 175 -27.16 1.29 -19.12
CA GLY A 175 -27.72 0.52 -20.25
C GLY A 175 -28.24 1.31 -21.46
N GLY A 176 -27.89 2.60 -21.60
CA GLY A 176 -28.32 3.47 -22.70
C GLY A 176 -27.20 3.94 -23.64
N ASN A 177 -27.58 4.62 -24.73
CA ASN A 177 -26.67 5.22 -25.72
C ASN A 177 -26.11 6.58 -25.19
N CYS A 178 -25.34 6.52 -24.11
CA CYS A 178 -24.74 7.68 -23.45
C CYS A 178 -23.28 7.42 -23.10
N ASP A 179 -22.52 8.49 -22.90
CA ASP A 179 -21.13 8.36 -22.45
C ASP A 179 -21.10 7.84 -21.01
N SER A 180 -20.41 6.72 -20.82
CA SER A 180 -20.26 6.05 -19.52
C SER A 180 -19.35 6.82 -18.55
N TYR A 181 -18.65 7.85 -19.02
CA TYR A 181 -17.80 8.74 -18.24
C TYR A 181 -17.94 10.19 -18.68
N THR A 182 -17.46 11.08 -17.82
CA THR A 182 -17.29 12.50 -18.10
C THR A 182 -15.87 12.92 -17.74
N CYS A 183 -15.22 13.67 -18.63
CA CYS A 183 -13.98 14.36 -18.32
C CYS A 183 -14.33 15.78 -17.85
N SER A 184 -13.81 16.18 -16.71
CA SER A 184 -13.97 17.54 -16.20
C SER A 184 -12.61 18.13 -15.87
N GLN A 185 -12.47 19.44 -16.09
CA GLN A 185 -11.28 20.18 -15.70
C GLN A 185 -10.99 19.93 -14.21
N GLY A 186 -9.72 19.76 -13.88
CA GLY A 186 -9.29 19.63 -12.50
C GLY A 186 -8.06 20.46 -12.19
N CYS A 187 -7.71 20.51 -10.90
CA CYS A 187 -6.58 21.26 -10.40
C CYS A 187 -5.47 20.32 -9.96
N THR A 188 -4.22 20.63 -10.33
CA THR A 188 -3.04 19.90 -9.88
C THR A 188 -2.69 20.29 -8.45
N LEU A 189 -2.34 19.31 -7.61
CA LEU A 189 -1.99 19.55 -6.20
C LEU A 189 -0.50 19.87 -5.97
N GLY A 190 0.09 20.67 -6.87
CA GLY A 190 1.49 21.10 -6.84
C GLY A 190 2.38 20.43 -7.88
N GLU A 191 3.59 20.95 -8.07
CA GLU A 191 4.49 20.58 -9.16
C GLU A 191 5.00 19.12 -9.09
N VAL A 192 5.09 18.57 -7.87
CA VAL A 192 5.59 17.21 -7.62
C VAL A 192 4.47 16.16 -7.54
N SER A 193 3.21 16.59 -7.41
CA SER A 193 2.08 15.68 -7.27
C SER A 193 1.40 15.46 -8.61
N ARG A 194 1.28 14.19 -9.04
CA ARG A 194 0.48 13.81 -10.22
C ARG A 194 -1.02 13.77 -9.95
N MET A 195 -1.46 14.18 -8.76
CA MET A 195 -2.85 14.12 -8.34
C MET A 195 -3.61 15.35 -8.84
N ILE A 196 -4.73 15.10 -9.52
CA ILE A 196 -5.66 16.10 -10.02
C ILE A 196 -6.95 15.95 -9.25
N VAL A 197 -7.49 17.06 -8.76
CA VAL A 197 -8.79 17.09 -8.07
C VAL A 197 -9.87 17.67 -8.98
N PRO A 198 -11.12 17.17 -8.93
CA PRO A 198 -12.20 17.71 -9.76
C PRO A 198 -12.48 19.18 -9.43
N SER A 199 -12.92 19.93 -10.44
CA SER A 199 -13.48 21.28 -10.25
C SER A 199 -14.53 21.32 -9.15
N ASN A 200 -14.59 22.44 -8.41
CA ASN A 200 -15.46 22.67 -7.26
C ASN A 200 -15.21 21.77 -6.04
N THR A 201 -14.10 21.04 -6.00
CA THR A 201 -13.70 20.25 -4.83
C THR A 201 -12.88 21.09 -3.86
N TRP A 202 -13.14 20.96 -2.56
CA TRP A 202 -12.31 21.54 -1.51
C TRP A 202 -11.20 20.58 -1.12
N VAL A 203 -9.97 21.08 -1.08
CA VAL A 203 -8.77 20.29 -0.82
C VAL A 203 -7.94 20.94 0.26
N ARG A 204 -7.39 20.09 1.14
CA ARG A 204 -6.40 20.49 2.13
C ARG A 204 -5.03 20.56 1.47
N VAL A 205 -4.45 21.75 1.44
CA VAL A 205 -3.10 22.00 0.94
C VAL A 205 -2.17 22.22 2.13
N PRO A 206 -1.15 21.36 2.34
CA PRO A 206 -0.21 21.51 3.43
C PRO A 206 0.62 22.79 3.26
N LEU A 207 0.92 23.46 4.39
CA LEU A 207 1.82 24.61 4.45
C LEU A 207 3.21 24.14 4.91
N GLU A 208 4.22 25.00 4.78
CA GLU A 208 5.59 24.70 5.22
C GLU A 208 5.67 24.37 6.72
N LYS A 209 4.80 24.99 7.53
CA LYS A 209 4.70 24.72 8.96
C LYS A 209 3.97 23.38 9.20
N PRO A 210 4.60 22.39 9.86
CA PRO A 210 3.97 21.09 10.14
C PRO A 210 2.66 21.24 10.92
N GLY A 211 1.64 20.50 10.51
CA GLY A 211 0.30 20.56 11.12
C GLY A 211 -0.56 21.74 10.66
N CYS A 212 -0.01 22.66 9.87
CA CYS A 212 -0.76 23.74 9.26
C CYS A 212 -1.16 23.38 7.83
N GLN A 213 -2.43 23.65 7.51
CA GLN A 213 -2.97 23.47 6.17
C GLN A 213 -3.91 24.63 5.85
N ARG A 214 -4.13 24.85 4.56
CA ARG A 214 -5.18 25.74 4.05
C ARG A 214 -6.18 24.90 3.29
N LEU A 215 -7.45 25.27 3.38
CA LEU A 215 -8.51 24.67 2.58
C LEU A 215 -8.68 25.52 1.33
N CYS A 216 -8.42 24.96 0.16
CA CYS A 216 -8.55 25.62 -1.14
C CYS A 216 -9.65 24.96 -1.96
N ARG A 217 -10.37 25.74 -2.77
CA ARG A 217 -11.32 25.22 -3.75
C ARG A 217 -10.64 25.11 -5.10
N CYS A 218 -10.83 23.98 -5.79
CA CYS A 218 -10.45 23.88 -7.18
C CYS A 218 -11.44 24.67 -8.05
N GLY A 219 -10.96 25.69 -8.75
CA GLY A 219 -11.74 26.50 -9.67
C GLY A 219 -11.97 25.81 -11.01
N GLU A 220 -12.93 26.35 -11.78
CA GLU A 220 -13.24 25.83 -13.13
C GLU A 220 -12.11 26.12 -14.14
N ASP A 221 -11.24 27.07 -13.84
CA ASP A 221 -10.03 27.38 -14.62
C ASP A 221 -8.85 26.43 -14.32
N GLY A 222 -9.06 25.42 -13.48
CA GLY A 222 -8.03 24.47 -13.06
C GLY A 222 -7.02 25.03 -12.06
N ARG A 223 -7.29 26.20 -11.47
CA ARG A 223 -6.45 26.80 -10.43
C ARG A 223 -7.04 26.63 -9.04
N MET A 224 -6.15 26.52 -8.06
CA MET A 224 -6.54 26.50 -6.65
C MET A 224 -6.86 27.92 -6.20
N GLU A 225 -8.13 28.17 -5.88
CA GLU A 225 -8.68 29.46 -5.49
C GLU A 225 -9.36 29.40 -4.12
N ASN A 226 -9.81 30.56 -3.61
CA ASN A 226 -10.58 30.67 -2.35
C ASN A 226 -9.93 29.95 -1.16
N CYS A 227 -8.62 30.11 -1.02
CA CYS A 227 -7.85 29.42 0.00
C CYS A 227 -8.00 30.07 1.37
N VAL A 228 -8.58 29.34 2.32
CA VAL A 228 -8.80 29.79 3.68
C VAL A 228 -7.82 29.08 4.61
N PRO A 229 -7.09 29.80 5.48
CA PRO A 229 -6.25 29.16 6.49
C PRO A 229 -7.12 28.36 7.45
N THR A 230 -6.71 27.13 7.74
CA THR A 230 -7.34 26.35 8.81
C THR A 230 -6.50 26.43 10.08
N PRO A 231 -7.09 26.30 11.28
CA PRO A 231 -6.33 26.19 12.51
C PRO A 231 -5.26 25.11 12.38
N CYS A 232 -4.03 25.43 12.78
CA CYS A 232 -2.96 24.45 12.79
C CYS A 232 -3.25 23.43 13.91
N GLU A 233 -3.40 22.18 13.53
CA GLU A 233 -3.53 21.09 14.48
C GLU A 233 -2.16 20.42 14.64
N PRO A 234 -1.73 20.09 15.86
CA PRO A 234 -0.47 19.39 16.05
C PRO A 234 -0.52 18.07 15.26
N PRO A 235 0.47 17.81 14.39
CA PRO A 235 0.42 16.63 13.53
C PRO A 235 0.44 15.37 14.39
N SER A 236 -0.41 14.40 14.02
CA SER A 236 -0.56 13.16 14.78
C SER A 236 0.79 12.44 14.97
N LYS A 237 1.05 12.03 16.21
CA LYS A 237 2.16 11.14 16.54
C LYS A 237 1.87 9.74 16.02
N CYS A 238 2.92 9.02 15.66
CA CYS A 238 2.82 7.63 15.22
C CYS A 238 2.94 6.68 16.41
N TRP A 239 2.28 5.54 16.31
CA TRP A 239 2.28 4.50 17.33
C TRP A 239 3.16 3.34 16.89
N PHE A 240 4.06 2.91 17.78
CA PHE A 240 4.86 1.71 17.60
C PHE A 240 4.87 0.92 18.91
N GLY A 241 4.00 -0.09 18.98
CA GLY A 241 3.71 -0.77 20.24
C GLY A 241 3.14 0.20 21.26
N ARG A 242 3.75 0.26 22.44
CA ARG A 242 3.40 1.22 23.51
C ARG A 242 4.07 2.58 23.37
N ASN A 243 5.07 2.69 22.51
CA ASN A 243 5.82 3.92 22.32
C ASN A 243 5.15 4.81 21.28
N HIS A 244 5.35 6.11 21.43
CA HIS A 244 4.93 7.11 20.45
C HIS A 244 6.16 7.75 19.82
N VAL A 245 6.07 7.97 18.51
CA VAL A 245 7.10 8.66 17.72
C VAL A 245 6.54 9.97 17.24
N ASP A 246 7.25 11.06 17.53
CA ASP A 246 6.83 12.39 17.11
C ASP A 246 6.83 12.52 15.58
N HIS A 247 5.91 13.34 15.07
CA HIS A 247 5.81 13.63 13.64
C HIS A 247 7.15 14.15 13.09
N GLY A 248 7.53 13.68 11.90
CA GLY A 248 8.77 14.10 11.23
C GLY A 248 9.99 13.28 11.61
N MET A 249 9.97 12.61 12.76
CA MET A 249 11.08 11.76 13.21
C MET A 249 11.27 10.55 12.28
N HIS A 250 12.53 10.14 12.16
CA HIS A 250 12.95 8.96 11.42
C HIS A 250 13.72 8.02 12.34
N PHE A 251 13.56 6.73 12.12
CA PHE A 251 14.18 5.68 12.92
C PHE A 251 14.28 4.40 12.09
N TRP A 252 15.06 3.43 12.53
CA TRP A 252 15.18 2.14 11.86
C TRP A 252 14.32 1.11 12.57
N ILE A 253 13.55 0.34 11.80
CA ILE A 253 12.95 -0.93 12.24
C ILE A 253 13.67 -1.98 11.40
N ASP A 254 14.45 -2.82 12.07
CA ASP A 254 15.37 -3.75 11.42
C ASP A 254 16.32 -2.99 10.47
N CYS A 255 16.45 -3.46 9.24
CA CYS A 255 17.19 -2.80 8.15
C CYS A 255 16.36 -1.75 7.39
N ASN A 256 15.15 -1.40 7.84
CA ASN A 256 14.25 -0.50 7.14
C ASN A 256 14.20 0.88 7.79
N LEU A 257 14.45 1.92 6.98
CA LEU A 257 14.30 3.30 7.42
C LEU A 257 12.81 3.64 7.44
N CYS A 258 12.33 3.99 8.62
CA CYS A 258 10.95 4.37 8.90
C CYS A 258 10.86 5.86 9.25
N ALA A 259 9.74 6.47 8.88
CA ALA A 259 9.46 7.87 9.17
C ALA A 259 8.02 8.04 9.64
N CYS A 260 7.82 8.85 10.68
CA CYS A 260 6.48 9.21 11.14
C CYS A 260 5.92 10.37 10.30
N ARG A 261 4.76 10.17 9.67
CA ARG A 261 4.06 11.15 8.84
C ARG A 261 2.57 11.15 9.19
N ALA A 262 2.10 12.24 9.80
CA ALA A 262 0.71 12.46 10.22
C ALA A 262 0.03 11.23 10.86
N GLY A 263 0.68 10.60 11.85
CA GLY A 263 0.15 9.43 12.56
C GLY A 263 0.45 8.08 11.91
N GLU A 264 1.10 8.09 10.75
CA GLU A 264 1.46 6.89 10.02
C GLU A 264 2.96 6.63 9.94
N LEU A 265 3.33 5.37 10.17
CA LEU A 265 4.68 4.87 9.96
C LEU A 265 4.88 4.45 8.50
N ILE A 266 5.76 5.16 7.80
CA ILE A 266 6.15 4.85 6.42
C ILE A 266 7.57 4.32 6.44
N CYS A 267 7.73 3.03 6.13
CA CYS A 267 9.03 2.35 6.10
C CYS A 267 9.44 1.98 4.68
N SER A 268 10.76 1.93 4.44
CA SER A 268 11.29 1.24 3.27
C SER A 268 10.92 -0.25 3.30
N LYS A 269 10.91 -0.90 2.13
CA LYS A 269 10.70 -2.35 2.00
C LYS A 269 11.97 -3.02 1.49
N ARG A 270 12.94 -3.22 2.38
CA ARG A 270 14.18 -3.98 2.14
C ARG A 270 14.04 -5.35 2.80
N GLN A 271 14.54 -6.38 2.13
CA GLN A 271 14.71 -7.69 2.75
C GLN A 271 15.88 -7.60 3.73
N CYS A 272 15.58 -7.74 5.02
CA CYS A 272 16.61 -7.79 6.04
C CYS A 272 17.15 -9.22 6.11
N ARG A 273 18.47 -9.38 6.01
CA ARG A 273 19.10 -10.67 6.29
C ARG A 273 18.93 -10.96 7.78
N PRO A 274 18.49 -12.18 8.17
CA PRO A 274 18.49 -12.56 9.57
C PRO A 274 19.93 -12.44 10.09
N ALA A 275 20.09 -11.81 11.24
CA ALA A 275 21.36 -11.79 11.95
C ALA A 275 21.67 -13.22 12.41
N GLU A 276 22.35 -14.00 11.59
CA GLU A 276 23.06 -15.18 12.07
C GLU A 276 24.20 -14.66 12.94
N ASP A 277 24.11 -14.93 14.24
CA ASP A 277 25.12 -14.68 15.28
C ASP A 277 25.59 -13.23 15.50
N SER A 278 24.68 -12.34 15.87
CA SER A 278 25.09 -11.13 16.60
C SER A 278 24.10 -10.82 17.72
N GLY A 279 24.48 -11.23 18.93
CA GLY A 279 23.78 -10.94 20.18
C GLY A 279 23.43 -9.45 20.29
N GLY A 280 22.20 -9.20 20.73
CA GLY A 280 21.58 -7.90 20.65
C GLY A 280 22.28 -6.80 21.46
N TYR A 281 22.13 -5.56 20.99
CA TYR A 281 21.83 -4.39 21.82
C TYR A 281 21.07 -3.37 20.97
N LEU A 282 20.09 -2.74 21.62
CA LEU A 282 19.25 -1.65 21.14
C LEU A 282 20.08 -0.46 20.62
N PHE A 283 19.56 0.19 19.58
CA PHE A 283 20.04 1.46 19.01
C PHE A 283 21.50 1.45 18.49
N SER A 284 21.69 1.12 17.22
CA SER A 284 22.94 1.47 16.52
C SER A 284 22.68 2.38 15.32
N ALA A 285 23.00 3.65 15.53
CA ALA A 285 23.33 4.56 14.45
C ALA A 285 24.76 4.23 13.98
N SER A 286 24.90 3.48 12.88
CA SER A 286 25.86 3.75 11.78
C SER A 286 26.28 2.48 11.02
N LYS A 287 26.29 2.65 9.69
CA LYS A 287 27.07 1.98 8.64
C LYS A 287 28.08 0.91 9.07
N SER A 288 27.94 -0.29 8.51
CA SER A 288 28.88 -0.88 7.53
C SER A 288 28.59 -2.37 7.32
N GLY A 289 28.44 -2.80 6.07
CA GLY A 289 28.97 -4.11 5.68
C GLY A 289 28.08 -5.36 5.66
N THR A 290 26.75 -5.27 5.58
CA THR A 290 25.93 -6.43 5.16
C THR A 290 25.38 -6.20 3.77
N GLU A 291 25.84 -7.00 2.81
CA GLU A 291 25.32 -7.06 1.45
C GLU A 291 23.78 -7.04 1.47
N VAL A 292 23.23 -5.91 1.03
CA VAL A 292 21.80 -5.60 1.04
C VAL A 292 21.13 -6.42 -0.06
N ALA A 293 20.14 -7.23 0.29
CA ALA A 293 19.26 -7.86 -0.68
C ALA A 293 18.62 -6.79 -1.58
N LEU A 294 18.66 -7.00 -2.89
CA LEU A 294 18.15 -6.03 -3.86
C LEU A 294 16.65 -5.76 -3.59
N PRO A 295 16.17 -4.53 -3.86
CA PRO A 295 14.76 -4.19 -3.66
C PRO A 295 13.83 -5.14 -4.44
N CYS A 296 12.64 -5.39 -3.90
CA CYS A 296 11.62 -6.29 -4.47
C CYS A 296 12.01 -7.77 -4.59
N ASN A 297 12.81 -8.29 -3.66
CA ASN A 297 13.19 -9.72 -3.61
C ASN A 297 13.96 -10.20 -4.84
N CYS A 298 14.62 -9.28 -5.57
CA CYS A 298 15.39 -9.66 -6.74
C CYS A 298 16.67 -10.39 -6.34
N LEU A 299 16.94 -11.52 -7.01
CA LEU A 299 18.25 -12.15 -6.96
C LEU A 299 19.32 -11.19 -7.51
N PRO A 300 20.56 -11.22 -7.01
CA PRO A 300 21.70 -10.46 -7.53
C PRO A 300 22.20 -11.00 -8.87
N MET A 301 21.27 -11.24 -9.80
CA MET A 301 21.55 -11.69 -11.16
C MET A 301 21.82 -10.47 -12.05
N ARG A 302 22.92 -10.51 -12.80
CA ARG A 302 23.32 -9.44 -13.71
C ARG A 302 22.96 -9.84 -15.14
N ALA A 303 21.79 -9.40 -15.59
CA ALA A 303 21.25 -9.65 -16.92
C ALA A 303 20.52 -8.37 -17.37
N PRO A 304 21.25 -7.38 -17.89
CA PRO A 304 20.72 -6.05 -18.06
C PRO A 304 19.57 -5.99 -19.07
N VAL A 305 18.63 -5.10 -18.81
CA VAL A 305 17.47 -4.84 -19.65
C VAL A 305 17.27 -3.34 -19.84
N CYS A 306 16.72 -2.94 -20.97
CA CYS A 306 16.38 -1.57 -21.29
C CYS A 306 14.87 -1.36 -21.07
N GLY A 307 14.51 -0.37 -20.26
CA GLY A 307 13.12 0.04 -20.12
C GLY A 307 12.68 0.95 -21.27
N SER A 308 11.38 0.97 -21.59
CA SER A 308 10.75 1.92 -22.52
C SER A 308 10.95 3.39 -22.10
N ASN A 309 11.32 3.62 -20.85
CA ASN A 309 11.72 4.91 -20.30
C ASN A 309 13.18 5.31 -20.59
N GLY A 310 13.91 4.53 -21.41
CA GLY A 310 15.30 4.80 -21.79
C GLY A 310 16.33 4.54 -20.69
N ARG A 311 15.95 3.86 -19.60
CA ARG A 311 16.88 3.49 -18.51
C ARG A 311 17.28 2.03 -18.59
N THR A 312 18.57 1.77 -18.38
CA THR A 312 19.11 0.41 -18.25
C THR A 312 18.97 -0.06 -16.81
N TYR A 313 18.37 -1.24 -16.61
CA TYR A 313 18.23 -1.89 -15.32
C TYR A 313 19.13 -3.13 -15.26
N PRO A 314 19.78 -3.44 -14.11
CA PRO A 314 20.69 -4.59 -14.02
C PRO A 314 20.03 -5.97 -14.19
N SER A 315 18.72 -6.06 -14.00
CA SER A 315 17.91 -7.26 -14.24
C SER A 315 16.46 -6.90 -14.58
N ALA A 316 15.76 -7.80 -15.27
CA ALA A 316 14.33 -7.69 -15.52
C ALA A 316 13.51 -7.54 -14.22
N CYS A 317 13.92 -8.25 -13.16
CA CYS A 317 13.30 -8.12 -11.84
C CYS A 317 13.39 -6.68 -11.30
N LEU A 318 14.56 -6.04 -11.41
CA LEU A 318 14.75 -4.66 -10.97
C LEU A 318 13.98 -3.65 -11.84
N ALA A 319 13.83 -3.91 -13.13
CA ALA A 319 12.99 -3.10 -14.01
C ALA A 319 11.51 -3.16 -13.59
N LYS A 320 10.99 -4.37 -13.32
CA LYS A 320 9.63 -4.56 -12.77
C LYS A 320 9.46 -3.93 -11.41
N CYS A 321 10.48 -4.02 -10.55
CA CYS A 321 10.52 -3.37 -9.24
C CYS A 321 10.38 -1.85 -9.35
N ALA A 322 10.93 -1.25 -10.42
CA ALA A 322 10.79 0.17 -10.72
C ALA A 322 9.46 0.54 -11.39
N GLY A 323 8.54 -0.42 -11.58
CA GLY A 323 7.18 -0.20 -12.08
C GLY A 323 7.01 -0.41 -13.58
N LEU A 324 8.00 -0.97 -14.29
CA LEU A 324 7.85 -1.35 -15.70
C LEU A 324 7.07 -2.65 -15.85
N MET A 325 6.24 -2.77 -16.88
CA MET A 325 5.60 -4.04 -17.23
C MET A 325 6.50 -4.84 -18.19
N ASP A 326 6.19 -6.12 -18.41
CA ASP A 326 6.96 -6.96 -19.34
C ASP A 326 7.03 -6.38 -20.76
N ILE A 327 5.96 -5.71 -21.20
CA ILE A 327 5.92 -5.04 -22.51
C ILE A 327 6.84 -3.81 -22.60
N ASP A 328 7.21 -3.24 -21.45
CA ASP A 328 8.08 -2.08 -21.34
C ASP A 328 9.56 -2.45 -21.17
N ILE A 329 9.88 -3.75 -21.13
CA ILE A 329 11.21 -4.25 -20.81
C ILE A 329 11.79 -4.98 -22.02
N PHE A 330 12.95 -4.53 -22.45
CA PHE A 330 13.64 -5.09 -23.59
C PHE A 330 14.98 -5.70 -23.19
N PRO A 331 15.41 -6.82 -23.81
CA PRO A 331 16.70 -7.43 -23.49
C PRO A 331 17.87 -6.52 -23.90
N GLY A 332 18.93 -6.53 -23.08
CA GLY A 332 20.15 -5.74 -23.30
C GLY A 332 20.12 -4.35 -22.69
N GLU A 333 21.24 -3.63 -22.75
CA GLU A 333 21.34 -2.25 -22.25
C GLU A 333 20.71 -1.25 -23.23
N CYS A 334 20.22 -0.12 -22.75
CA CYS A 334 19.66 0.92 -23.64
C CYS A 334 20.69 1.51 -24.61
N THR A 335 21.98 1.48 -24.24
CA THR A 335 23.10 1.87 -25.12
C THR A 335 23.24 0.97 -26.34
N SER A 336 22.72 -0.26 -26.30
CA SER A 336 22.75 -1.22 -27.40
C SER A 336 21.54 -1.14 -28.33
N ARG A 337 20.57 -0.26 -28.05
CA ARG A 337 19.39 -0.05 -28.89
C ARG A 337 19.45 1.33 -29.53
N ASP A 338 19.19 1.39 -30.83
CA ASP A 338 19.00 2.67 -31.51
C ASP A 338 17.64 3.25 -31.11
N PRO A 339 17.56 4.45 -30.50
CA PRO A 339 16.30 5.09 -30.16
C PRO A 339 15.43 5.43 -31.39
N CYS A 340 15.97 5.32 -32.61
CA CYS A 340 15.28 5.58 -33.86
C CYS A 340 14.80 4.30 -34.59
N ASP A 341 15.09 3.11 -34.07
CA ASP A 341 14.58 1.86 -34.66
C ASP A 341 13.06 1.73 -34.40
N GLY A 342 12.26 2.08 -35.42
CA GLY A 342 10.80 1.93 -35.41
C GLY A 342 9.98 3.20 -35.67
N VAL A 343 10.63 4.35 -35.91
CA VAL A 343 9.95 5.53 -36.44
C VAL A 343 10.15 5.55 -37.96
N SER A 344 9.17 5.03 -38.69
CA SER A 344 9.07 5.14 -40.15
C SER A 344 7.74 5.78 -40.53
#